data_AF-A0AAN8QGT6-F1
#
_entry.id   AF-A0AAN8QGT6-F1
#
_cell.length_a   1.000
_cell.length_b   1.000
_cell.length_c   1.000
_cell.angle_alpha   90.00
_cell.angle_beta   90.00
_cell.angle_gamma   90.00
#
_symmetry.space_group_name_H-M   'P 1'
#
loop_
_entity.id
_entity.type
_entity.pdbx_description
1 polymer ?
#
loop_
_entity_poly.entity_id
_entity_poly.type
_entity_poly.pdbx_seq_one_letter_code
_entity_poly.pdbx_strand_id
1 'polypeptide(L)'
;MCGRTACTLAPDDICDSTCYKSKDGKLRKPSWRDAPGGKKYYPSHNIAPGSHTPVMLSRQHFPSAEFEEGVERVIQPMKWGLVPTWHKGDPYKLDYETNNCRAEGMLTKKTYKIPLEKGRRCVILADGFFEWKRTKESKQPYFIYFPNDGHKEVKSEIKSEIDIKKENEEGEDLKVKVELGDVKVEASDMKLEPAENSEEVKRELTDIKVESTDIKIEPSDIKVEASDIKLESAENNNDVKPMNESRTSKLKDLESSAEHKEEKKSTLLTVAGVFEVWKLPDGSEELYSYSIITVDSSPAMAWIHHRMPAILTNDAEIEEWLDFGNVPLSKASKLIRPTDCLKMHPVSSIVNNSRNKSPECVKKIDPQKPKKSAGSNFMMNWLGKGKQEKDATTTEPPSKRFKSQ
;
A
#
# COMPACT_ATOMS: atom_id res chain seq x y z
N MET A 1 7.84 14.42 9.65
CA MET A 1 7.49 14.67 8.22
C MET A 1 7.99 13.46 7.49
N CYS A 2 7.24 12.96 6.51
CA CYS A 2 7.56 11.73 5.79
C CYS A 2 8.92 11.86 5.08
N GLY A 3 9.95 11.22 5.65
CA GLY A 3 11.33 11.21 5.16
C GLY A 3 11.82 9.81 4.78
N ARG A 4 10.89 8.85 4.68
CA ARG A 4 11.18 7.49 4.20
C ARG A 4 9.95 6.84 3.59
N THR A 5 10.14 6.11 2.50
CA THR A 5 9.11 5.31 1.83
C THR A 5 9.59 3.90 1.54
N ALA A 6 8.66 3.01 1.19
CA ALA A 6 8.95 1.76 0.51
C ALA A 6 8.30 1.82 -0.88
N CYS A 7 8.96 1.28 -1.90
CA CYS A 7 8.36 1.04 -3.20
C CYS A 7 9.11 -0.15 -3.81
N THR A 8 8.45 -1.30 -3.86
CA THR A 8 9.09 -2.61 -4.06
C THR A 8 8.73 -3.27 -5.38
N LEU A 9 7.76 -2.71 -6.10
CA LEU A 9 7.36 -3.16 -7.43
C LEU A 9 8.40 -2.78 -8.49
N ALA A 10 8.58 -3.64 -9.50
CA ALA A 10 9.40 -3.31 -10.66
C ALA A 10 8.68 -2.27 -11.55
N PRO A 11 9.41 -1.57 -12.46
CA PRO A 11 8.80 -0.58 -13.37
C PRO A 11 7.52 -1.06 -14.09
N ASP A 12 7.53 -2.28 -14.63
CA ASP A 12 6.39 -2.83 -15.36
C ASP A 12 5.18 -3.07 -14.43
N ASP A 13 5.43 -3.66 -13.25
CA ASP A 13 4.42 -3.90 -12.22
C ASP A 13 3.83 -2.60 -11.67
N ILE A 14 4.62 -1.53 -11.59
CA ILE A 14 4.13 -0.19 -11.23
C ILE A 14 3.15 0.29 -12.29
N CYS A 15 3.49 0.16 -13.58
CA CYS A 15 2.58 0.56 -14.64
C CYS A 15 1.29 -0.31 -14.62
N ASP A 16 1.38 -1.62 -14.38
CA ASP A 16 0.21 -2.51 -14.30
C ASP A 16 -0.69 -2.25 -13.08
N SER A 17 -0.09 -1.94 -11.93
CA SER A 17 -0.82 -1.57 -10.71
C SER A 17 -1.47 -0.19 -10.78
N THR A 18 -1.12 0.64 -11.78
CA THR A 18 -1.60 2.02 -11.94
C THR A 18 -2.36 2.27 -13.24
N CYS A 19 -2.92 1.21 -13.84
CA CYS A 19 -3.93 1.33 -14.90
C CYS A 19 -5.11 2.20 -14.44
N TYR A 20 -5.65 3.00 -15.36
CA TYR A 20 -6.67 4.00 -15.08
C TYR A 20 -7.69 4.06 -16.20
N LYS A 21 -8.90 4.55 -15.89
CA LYS A 21 -9.91 4.86 -16.90
C LYS A 21 -9.65 6.27 -17.44
N SER A 22 -9.41 6.41 -18.75
CA SER A 22 -9.27 7.73 -19.40
C SER A 22 -10.62 8.43 -19.55
N LYS A 23 -10.59 9.70 -19.97
CA LYS A 23 -11.79 10.53 -20.16
C LYS A 23 -12.79 9.96 -21.17
N ASP A 24 -12.29 9.22 -22.17
CA ASP A 24 -13.12 8.51 -23.14
C ASP A 24 -13.67 7.17 -22.61
N GLY A 25 -13.44 6.86 -21.34
CA GLY A 25 -13.92 5.67 -20.66
C GLY A 25 -13.10 4.41 -20.90
N LYS A 26 -11.99 4.48 -21.65
CA LYS A 26 -11.14 3.31 -21.93
C LYS A 26 -10.18 3.03 -20.79
N LEU A 27 -9.91 1.76 -20.53
CA LEU A 27 -8.83 1.36 -19.61
C LEU A 27 -7.49 1.60 -20.31
N ARG A 28 -6.58 2.33 -19.66
CA ARG A 28 -5.24 2.66 -20.17
C ARG A 28 -4.18 2.36 -19.12
N LYS A 29 -2.97 2.08 -19.59
CA LYS A 29 -1.77 1.89 -18.79
C LYS A 29 -0.87 3.12 -18.94
N PRO A 30 -0.27 3.66 -17.87
CA PRO A 30 0.72 4.73 -18.00
C PRO A 30 2.00 4.22 -18.68
N SER A 31 2.65 5.09 -19.45
CA SER A 31 3.94 4.74 -20.08
C SER A 31 5.10 5.05 -19.16
N TRP A 32 6.06 4.13 -19.07
CA TRP A 32 7.33 4.39 -18.40
C TRP A 32 8.25 5.25 -19.28
N ARG A 33 8.92 6.23 -18.68
CA ARG A 33 9.97 7.03 -19.28
C ARG A 33 11.20 6.98 -18.38
N ASP A 34 12.37 6.72 -18.96
CA ASP A 34 13.61 6.77 -18.20
C ASP A 34 13.98 8.20 -17.79
N ALA A 35 14.62 8.35 -16.64
CA ALA A 35 15.10 9.66 -16.22
C ALA A 35 16.28 10.10 -17.09
N PRO A 36 16.40 11.41 -17.41
CA PRO A 36 17.56 11.94 -18.09
C PRO A 36 18.87 11.64 -17.34
N GLY A 37 19.98 11.56 -18.07
CA GLY A 37 21.31 11.28 -17.48
C GLY A 37 21.48 9.86 -16.94
N GLY A 38 20.64 8.90 -17.36
CA GLY A 38 20.77 7.49 -17.04
C GLY A 38 20.47 7.14 -15.57
N LYS A 39 19.79 8.04 -14.83
CA LYS A 39 19.39 7.78 -13.45
C LYS A 39 18.24 6.77 -13.45
N LYS A 40 18.37 5.73 -12.61
CA LYS A 40 17.39 4.63 -12.55
C LYS A 40 16.68 4.59 -11.22
N TYR A 41 15.44 4.13 -11.27
CA TYR A 41 14.72 3.66 -10.09
C TYR A 41 15.18 2.23 -9.74
N TYR A 42 15.30 1.95 -8.45
CA TYR A 42 15.58 0.62 -7.91
C TYR A 42 14.56 0.29 -6.83
N PRO A 43 13.80 -0.82 -6.96
CA PRO A 43 12.86 -1.24 -5.94
C PRO A 43 13.52 -1.46 -4.59
N SER A 44 12.87 -1.02 -3.52
CA SER A 44 13.45 -1.02 -2.17
C SER A 44 12.39 -0.82 -1.09
N HIS A 45 12.53 -1.58 0.00
CA HIS A 45 11.70 -1.47 1.20
C HIS A 45 12.02 -0.24 2.06
N ASN A 46 13.07 0.52 1.71
CA ASN A 46 13.57 1.62 2.52
C ASN A 46 14.25 2.69 1.66
N ILE A 47 13.48 3.63 1.14
CA ILE A 47 13.91 4.69 0.23
C ILE A 47 13.97 6.02 0.98
N ALA A 48 15.12 6.67 0.94
CA ALA A 48 15.37 7.97 1.58
C ALA A 48 15.49 9.10 0.53
N PRO A 49 15.35 10.37 0.96
CA PRO A 49 15.63 11.51 0.09
C PRO A 49 16.99 11.43 -0.61
N GLY A 50 17.05 12.00 -1.81
CA GLY A 50 18.16 11.88 -2.76
C GLY A 50 18.06 10.68 -3.72
N SER A 51 17.25 9.67 -3.38
CA SER A 51 16.98 8.53 -4.28
C SER A 51 16.06 8.93 -5.44
N HIS A 52 16.09 8.16 -6.54
CA HIS A 52 15.12 8.29 -7.62
C HIS A 52 13.95 7.33 -7.40
N THR A 53 12.72 7.84 -7.46
CA THR A 53 11.48 7.08 -7.20
C THR A 53 10.49 7.25 -8.35
N PRO A 54 9.57 6.30 -8.57
CA PRO A 54 8.56 6.39 -9.62
C PRO A 54 7.58 7.53 -9.31
N VAL A 55 7.49 8.48 -10.24
CA VAL A 55 6.60 9.63 -10.14
C VAL A 55 5.75 9.71 -11.40
N MET A 56 4.44 9.72 -11.22
CA MET A 56 3.46 9.86 -12.29
C MET A 56 3.19 11.33 -12.61
N LEU A 57 3.07 11.62 -13.89
CA LEU A 57 2.92 12.94 -14.49
C LEU A 57 1.85 12.94 -15.59
N SER A 58 1.33 14.12 -15.91
CA SER A 58 0.62 14.32 -17.18
C SER A 58 1.58 14.22 -18.37
N ARG A 59 1.16 13.51 -19.41
CA ARG A 59 1.84 13.42 -20.71
C ARG A 59 2.13 14.79 -21.34
N GLN A 60 1.30 15.79 -21.04
CA GLN A 60 1.41 17.15 -21.60
C GLN A 60 2.74 17.85 -21.22
N HIS A 61 3.49 17.33 -20.25
CA HIS A 61 4.83 17.82 -19.94
C HIS A 61 5.91 17.41 -20.95
N PHE A 62 5.60 16.51 -21.88
CA PHE A 62 6.55 15.94 -22.83
C PHE A 62 6.10 16.16 -24.29
N PRO A 63 7.04 16.24 -25.25
CA PRO A 63 6.73 16.31 -26.68
C PRO A 63 5.84 15.15 -27.13
N SER A 64 4.80 15.41 -27.93
CA SER A 64 3.86 14.40 -28.42
C SER A 64 4.55 13.28 -29.22
N ALA A 65 5.68 13.54 -29.87
CA ALA A 65 6.41 12.54 -30.64
C ALA A 65 7.10 11.45 -29.78
N GLU A 66 7.27 11.65 -28.47
CA GLU A 66 7.99 10.69 -27.60
C GLU A 66 7.17 9.45 -27.22
N PHE A 67 5.85 9.43 -27.44
CA PHE A 67 5.01 8.31 -27.01
C PHE A 67 3.85 8.07 -27.96
N GLU A 68 3.33 6.85 -27.89
CA GLU A 68 2.17 6.37 -28.64
C GLU A 68 0.91 7.22 -28.42
N GLU A 69 0.01 7.16 -29.39
CA GLU A 69 -1.28 7.84 -29.33
C GLU A 69 -2.12 7.31 -28.15
N GLY A 70 -2.77 8.21 -27.42
CA GLY A 70 -3.60 7.85 -26.26
C GLY A 70 -2.85 7.70 -24.93
N VAL A 71 -1.53 7.85 -24.88
CA VAL A 71 -0.83 7.94 -23.59
C VAL A 71 -1.20 9.27 -22.91
N GLU A 72 -1.80 9.24 -21.72
CA GLU A 72 -2.16 10.47 -20.97
C GLU A 72 -1.34 10.64 -19.69
N ARG A 73 -0.83 9.54 -19.12
CA ARG A 73 -0.03 9.51 -17.91
C ARG A 73 1.32 8.88 -18.19
N VAL A 74 2.37 9.49 -17.63
CA VAL A 74 3.77 9.03 -17.77
C VAL A 74 4.33 8.80 -16.38
N ILE A 75 5.02 7.68 -16.18
CA ILE A 75 5.77 7.41 -14.96
C ILE A 75 7.25 7.57 -15.26
N GLN A 76 7.93 8.41 -14.50
CA GLN A 76 9.35 8.66 -14.66
C GLN A 76 10.04 8.64 -13.29
N PRO A 77 11.23 8.01 -13.16
CA PRO A 77 12.05 8.16 -11.99
C PRO A 77 12.46 9.63 -11.78
N MET A 78 12.26 10.16 -10.57
CA MET A 78 12.67 11.51 -10.22
C MET A 78 13.42 11.54 -8.89
N LYS A 79 14.38 12.44 -8.75
CA LYS A 79 15.10 12.65 -7.49
C LYS A 79 14.13 13.17 -6.42
N TRP A 80 14.06 12.49 -5.29
CA TRP A 80 13.39 12.99 -4.09
C TRP A 80 14.22 14.11 -3.45
N GLY A 81 13.69 15.33 -3.44
CA GLY A 81 14.36 16.53 -2.96
C GLY A 81 14.50 17.52 -4.11
N LEU A 82 13.51 18.42 -4.21
CA LEU A 82 13.34 19.36 -5.32
C LEU A 82 14.54 20.30 -5.45
N VAL A 83 15.07 20.40 -6.67
CA VAL A 83 16.14 21.32 -7.06
C VAL A 83 15.51 22.47 -7.84
N PRO A 84 15.46 23.69 -7.28
CA PRO A 84 14.87 24.81 -8.00
C PRO A 84 15.67 25.14 -9.25
N THR A 85 14.99 25.62 -10.30
CA THR A 85 15.63 25.98 -11.58
C THR A 85 16.74 27.04 -11.47
N TRP A 86 16.75 27.87 -10.43
CA TRP A 86 17.78 28.89 -10.19
C TRP A 86 18.96 28.40 -9.34
N HIS A 87 18.94 27.14 -8.88
CA HIS A 87 20.03 26.57 -8.11
C HIS A 87 21.32 26.58 -8.94
N LYS A 88 22.42 27.00 -8.31
CA LYS A 88 23.75 27.03 -8.92
C LYS A 88 24.64 26.02 -8.22
N GLY A 89 25.46 25.31 -8.98
CA GLY A 89 26.37 24.29 -8.46
C GLY A 89 25.77 22.88 -8.50
N ASP A 90 26.28 22.02 -7.63
CA ASP A 90 25.92 20.59 -7.57
C ASP A 90 24.43 20.42 -7.18
N PRO A 91 23.58 19.83 -8.05
CA PRO A 91 22.15 19.67 -7.79
C PRO A 91 21.83 18.63 -6.70
N TYR A 92 22.84 17.92 -6.20
CA TYR A 92 22.74 17.00 -5.07
C TYR A 92 23.14 17.64 -3.74
N LYS A 93 23.60 18.90 -3.76
CA LYS A 93 24.00 19.66 -2.57
C LYS A 93 23.25 20.99 -2.51
N LEU A 94 22.18 21.01 -1.71
CA LEU A 94 21.43 22.22 -1.40
C LEU A 94 21.67 22.59 0.06
N ASP A 95 21.74 23.88 0.35
CA ASP A 95 21.90 24.41 1.72
C ASP A 95 20.61 24.29 2.56
N TYR A 96 19.52 23.81 1.98
CA TYR A 96 18.22 23.67 2.63
C TYR A 96 17.48 22.43 2.14
N GLU A 97 16.60 21.90 2.98
CA GLU A 97 15.83 20.69 2.68
C GLU A 97 14.58 21.00 1.84
N THR A 98 14.43 20.26 0.74
CA THR A 98 13.29 20.35 -0.18
C THR A 98 12.57 19.01 -0.37
N ASN A 99 12.76 18.09 0.57
CA ASN A 99 12.14 16.76 0.56
C ASN A 99 10.62 16.85 0.71
N ASN A 100 10.15 17.86 1.45
CA ASN A 100 8.74 18.12 1.71
C ASN A 100 8.39 19.60 1.47
N CYS A 101 7.18 19.81 0.95
CA CYS A 101 6.53 21.10 0.78
C CYS A 101 5.34 21.16 1.74
N ARG A 102 5.29 22.16 2.63
CA ARG A 102 4.11 22.38 3.49
C ARG A 102 3.01 23.04 2.68
N ALA A 103 1.79 22.50 2.71
CA ALA A 103 0.64 23.02 1.98
C ALA A 103 0.41 24.53 2.25
N GLU A 104 0.58 24.97 3.49
CA GLU A 104 0.45 26.37 3.92
C GLU A 104 1.43 27.32 3.21
N GLY A 105 2.59 26.81 2.80
CA GLY A 105 3.64 27.56 2.12
C GLY A 105 3.75 27.28 0.63
N MET A 106 2.97 26.35 0.07
CA MET A 106 3.19 25.87 -1.30
C MET A 106 2.90 26.94 -2.35
N LEU A 107 1.95 27.84 -2.08
CA LEU A 107 1.55 28.95 -2.98
C LEU A 107 2.28 30.27 -2.71
N THR A 108 3.12 30.34 -1.68
CA THR A 108 3.83 31.57 -1.28
C THR A 108 5.35 31.44 -1.48
N LYS A 109 5.93 30.28 -1.17
CA LYS A 109 7.38 30.03 -1.33
C LYS A 109 7.71 29.85 -2.80
N LYS A 110 8.60 30.69 -3.34
CA LYS A 110 9.02 30.66 -4.75
C LYS A 110 9.43 29.25 -5.22
N THR A 111 10.15 28.51 -4.39
CA THR A 111 10.61 27.12 -4.65
C THR A 111 9.49 26.17 -5.09
N TYR A 112 8.25 26.41 -4.64
CA TYR A 112 7.09 25.54 -4.92
C TYR A 112 6.03 26.26 -5.75
N LYS A 113 5.81 27.55 -5.49
CA LYS A 113 4.83 28.37 -6.20
C LYS A 113 5.07 28.37 -7.71
N ILE A 114 6.31 28.63 -8.13
CA ILE A 114 6.67 28.77 -9.55
C ILE A 114 6.47 27.45 -10.32
N PRO A 115 6.93 26.28 -9.84
CA PRO A 115 6.61 25.03 -10.52
C PRO A 115 5.10 24.71 -10.51
N LEU A 116 4.37 24.98 -9.41
CA LEU A 116 2.91 24.77 -9.37
C LEU A 116 2.16 25.64 -10.39
N GLU A 117 2.55 26.91 -10.56
CA GLU A 117 1.98 27.82 -11.56
C GLU A 117 2.27 27.36 -12.99
N LYS A 118 3.40 26.67 -13.20
CA LYS A 118 3.74 26.00 -14.47
C LYS A 118 3.04 24.65 -14.66
N GLY A 119 2.11 24.30 -13.77
CA GLY A 119 1.39 23.03 -13.83
C GLY A 119 2.22 21.81 -13.45
N ARG A 120 3.42 21.98 -12.85
CA ARG A 120 4.33 20.87 -12.50
C ARG A 120 3.87 20.11 -11.25
N ARG A 121 2.70 19.49 -11.38
CA ARG A 121 2.05 18.66 -10.38
C ARG A 121 2.33 17.21 -10.71
N CYS A 122 2.60 16.41 -9.69
CA CYS A 122 2.96 15.01 -9.86
C CYS A 122 2.36 14.13 -8.76
N VAL A 123 2.32 12.83 -8.99
CA VAL A 123 1.91 11.82 -8.01
C VAL A 123 3.08 10.89 -7.74
N ILE A 124 3.60 10.89 -6.51
CA ILE A 124 4.64 9.96 -6.08
C ILE A 124 3.96 8.63 -5.74
N LEU A 125 4.54 7.54 -6.27
CA LEU A 125 4.06 6.19 -6.04
C LEU A 125 4.92 5.49 -4.99
N ALA A 126 4.29 4.81 -4.03
CA ALA A 126 4.96 4.07 -2.97
C ALA A 126 4.08 2.93 -2.47
N ASP A 127 4.65 1.87 -1.91
CA ASP A 127 3.88 0.87 -1.16
C ASP A 127 3.32 1.49 0.13
N GLY A 128 4.06 2.46 0.68
CA GLY A 128 3.73 3.18 1.89
C GLY A 128 4.89 4.08 2.34
N PHE A 129 4.70 4.76 3.47
CA PHE A 129 5.71 5.62 4.07
C PHE A 129 5.95 5.29 5.54
N PHE A 130 7.11 5.69 6.05
CA PHE A 130 7.44 5.53 7.45
C PHE A 130 7.32 6.85 8.20
N GLU A 131 6.90 6.76 9.46
CA GLU A 131 6.94 7.86 10.40
C GLU A 131 7.30 7.37 11.80
N TRP A 132 7.96 8.22 12.58
CA TRP A 132 8.53 7.85 13.88
C TRP A 132 7.76 8.51 15.02
N LYS A 133 7.01 7.70 15.76
CA LYS A 133 6.38 8.15 17.00
C LYS A 133 7.46 8.43 18.05
N ARG A 134 7.50 9.66 18.56
CA ARG A 134 8.37 10.03 19.67
C ARG A 134 7.84 9.40 20.97
N THR A 135 8.72 8.80 21.74
CA THR A 135 8.47 8.31 23.10
C THR A 135 9.42 9.03 24.07
N LYS A 136 9.29 8.80 25.38
CA LYS A 136 10.18 9.44 26.38
C LYS A 136 11.66 9.09 26.17
N GLU A 137 11.96 7.88 25.69
CA GLU A 137 13.33 7.34 25.64
C GLU A 137 13.83 7.08 24.22
N SER A 138 12.92 6.90 23.25
CA SER A 138 13.28 6.50 21.89
C SER A 138 12.24 6.92 20.84
N LYS A 139 12.40 6.43 19.61
CA LYS A 139 11.41 6.59 18.55
C LYS A 139 10.95 5.22 18.05
N GLN A 140 9.64 5.01 17.97
CA GLN A 140 9.04 3.81 17.39
C GLN A 140 8.67 4.11 15.92
N PRO A 141 9.29 3.44 14.93
CA PRO A 141 8.87 3.56 13.54
C PRO A 141 7.54 2.83 13.29
N TYR A 142 6.71 3.42 12.44
CA TYR A 142 5.49 2.84 11.89
C TYR A 142 5.58 2.85 10.38
N PHE A 143 5.04 1.80 9.74
CA PHE A 143 4.77 1.78 8.32
C PHE A 143 3.29 2.10 8.08
N ILE A 144 3.00 3.02 7.16
CA ILE A 144 1.69 3.62 6.92
C ILE A 144 1.39 3.52 5.42
N TYR A 145 0.22 2.97 5.07
CA TYR A 145 -0.12 2.51 3.72
C TYR A 145 -1.63 2.49 3.50
N PHE A 146 -2.08 2.36 2.24
CA PHE A 146 -3.50 2.13 1.97
C PHE A 146 -3.97 0.77 2.51
N PRO A 147 -5.22 0.64 2.96
CA PRO A 147 -5.83 -0.66 3.16
C PRO A 147 -5.73 -1.49 1.87
N ASN A 148 -5.16 -2.69 1.94
CA ASN A 148 -5.31 -3.64 0.83
C ASN A 148 -6.77 -4.09 0.79
N ASP A 149 -7.44 -3.92 -0.34
CA ASP A 149 -8.83 -4.34 -0.57
C ASP A 149 -9.01 -5.88 -0.48
N GLY A 150 -7.91 -6.64 -0.44
CA GLY A 150 -7.90 -8.10 -0.28
C GLY A 150 -8.02 -8.63 1.15
N HIS A 151 -8.26 -7.78 2.15
CA HIS A 151 -8.69 -8.21 3.48
C HIS A 151 -9.79 -7.28 4.00
N LYS A 152 -11.01 -7.49 3.53
CA LYS A 152 -12.19 -7.18 4.36
C LYS A 152 -12.23 -8.23 5.48
N GLU A 153 -11.64 -7.93 6.64
CA GLU A 153 -12.14 -8.55 7.88
C GLU A 153 -13.54 -7.97 8.10
N VAL A 154 -14.54 -8.63 7.53
CA VAL A 154 -15.93 -8.38 7.89
C VAL A 154 -16.14 -9.03 9.26
N LYS A 155 -15.89 -8.29 10.34
CA LYS A 155 -16.48 -8.61 11.64
C LYS A 155 -17.92 -8.10 11.63
N SER A 156 -18.81 -8.78 10.93
CA SER A 156 -20.24 -8.68 11.21
C SER A 156 -20.61 -9.90 12.04
N GLU A 157 -20.88 -9.69 13.32
CA GLU A 157 -21.66 -10.65 14.10
C GLU A 157 -23.06 -10.71 13.47
N ILE A 158 -23.28 -11.69 12.60
CA ILE A 158 -24.61 -11.98 12.08
C ILE A 158 -25.31 -12.82 13.16
N LYS A 159 -26.18 -12.18 13.95
CA LYS A 159 -27.22 -12.90 14.68
C LYS A 159 -28.40 -13.06 13.73
N SER A 160 -28.59 -14.26 13.18
CA SER A 160 -29.79 -14.61 12.43
C SER A 160 -30.74 -15.39 13.33
N GLU A 161 -31.89 -14.82 13.66
CA GLU A 161 -33.09 -15.57 14.08
C GLU A 161 -33.90 -15.88 12.81
N ILE A 162 -34.24 -17.16 12.61
CA ILE A 162 -35.05 -17.64 11.47
C ILE A 162 -36.44 -17.93 12.01
N ASP A 163 -37.44 -17.14 11.60
CA ASP A 163 -38.85 -17.42 11.88
C ASP A 163 -39.47 -18.21 10.72
N ILE A 164 -39.80 -19.48 10.97
CA ILE A 164 -40.52 -20.34 10.00
C ILE A 164 -42.00 -20.34 10.36
N LYS A 165 -42.86 -19.83 9.48
CA LYS A 165 -44.31 -20.00 9.59
C LYS A 165 -44.80 -21.00 8.55
N LYS A 166 -45.56 -22.01 9.00
CA LYS A 166 -46.37 -22.88 8.14
C LYS A 166 -47.73 -22.23 7.94
N GLU A 167 -48.08 -21.95 6.69
CA GLU A 167 -49.48 -21.77 6.31
C GLU A 167 -49.92 -23.07 5.63
N ASN A 168 -50.87 -23.76 6.26
CA ASN A 168 -51.51 -24.93 5.70
C ASN A 168 -52.63 -24.45 4.78
N GLU A 169 -52.47 -24.62 3.47
CA GLU A 169 -53.60 -24.74 2.54
C GLU A 169 -53.14 -25.56 1.34
N GLU A 170 -54.03 -26.45 0.89
CA GLU A 170 -53.75 -27.57 0.01
C GLU A 170 -53.27 -27.11 -1.38
N GLY A 171 -52.10 -27.57 -1.80
CA GLY A 171 -51.82 -27.80 -3.21
C GLY A 171 -50.93 -26.83 -3.98
N GLU A 172 -50.18 -25.92 -3.36
CA GLU A 172 -49.17 -25.10 -4.08
C GLU A 172 -47.84 -24.97 -3.33
N ASP A 173 -46.76 -24.76 -4.10
CA ASP A 173 -45.34 -24.77 -3.71
C ASP A 173 -45.00 -23.98 -2.43
N LEU A 174 -44.17 -24.59 -1.56
CA LEU A 174 -43.59 -23.96 -0.37
C LEU A 174 -42.70 -22.77 -0.77
N LYS A 175 -43.17 -21.53 -0.54
CA LYS A 175 -42.36 -20.32 -0.69
C LYS A 175 -41.61 -19.99 0.60
N VAL A 176 -40.29 -20.09 0.56
CA VAL A 176 -39.40 -19.60 1.63
C VAL A 176 -38.93 -18.20 1.25
N LYS A 177 -39.19 -17.20 2.10
CA LYS A 177 -38.72 -15.82 1.89
C LYS A 177 -37.55 -15.53 2.82
N VAL A 178 -36.38 -15.24 2.26
CA VAL A 178 -35.17 -14.84 3.00
C VAL A 178 -34.84 -13.40 2.60
N GLU A 179 -34.84 -12.47 3.55
CA GLU A 179 -34.41 -11.08 3.31
C GLU A 179 -32.99 -10.88 3.86
N LEU A 180 -32.03 -10.69 2.96
CA LEU A 180 -30.61 -10.44 3.25
C LEU A 180 -30.23 -9.06 2.70
N GLY A 181 -30.49 -7.99 3.45
CA GLY A 181 -30.10 -6.63 3.04
C GLY A 181 -30.45 -6.30 1.58
N ASP A 182 -29.63 -5.51 0.88
CA ASP A 182 -29.88 -5.02 -0.49
C ASP A 182 -29.91 -6.10 -1.61
N VAL A 183 -30.08 -7.38 -1.27
CA VAL A 183 -30.17 -8.48 -2.24
C VAL A 183 -31.54 -9.14 -2.16
N LYS A 184 -32.31 -9.03 -3.24
CA LYS A 184 -33.55 -9.80 -3.45
C LYS A 184 -33.22 -11.13 -4.12
N VAL A 185 -33.75 -12.23 -3.58
CA VAL A 185 -33.69 -13.58 -4.19
C VAL A 185 -35.12 -14.05 -4.42
N GLU A 186 -35.47 -14.41 -5.66
CA GLU A 186 -36.69 -15.15 -5.99
C GLU A 186 -36.32 -16.53 -6.52
N ALA A 187 -36.97 -17.57 -6.01
CA ALA A 187 -36.86 -18.94 -6.49
C ALA A 187 -38.21 -19.37 -7.08
N SER A 188 -38.20 -20.01 -8.26
CA SER A 188 -39.38 -20.58 -8.90
C SER A 188 -39.09 -21.95 -9.50
N ASP A 189 -40.08 -22.84 -9.34
CA ASP A 189 -40.33 -24.15 -9.96
C ASP A 189 -39.40 -25.32 -9.59
N MET A 190 -39.83 -26.14 -8.63
CA MET A 190 -39.28 -27.48 -8.35
C MET A 190 -40.22 -28.57 -8.86
N LYS A 191 -39.76 -29.45 -9.75
CA LYS A 191 -40.49 -30.68 -10.11
C LYS A 191 -40.21 -31.78 -9.08
N LEU A 192 -41.29 -32.35 -8.56
CA LEU A 192 -41.29 -33.57 -7.75
C LEU A 192 -41.29 -34.80 -8.67
N GLU A 193 -40.38 -35.74 -8.45
CA GLU A 193 -40.63 -37.14 -8.81
C GLU A 193 -40.86 -37.96 -7.53
N PRO A 194 -41.79 -38.94 -7.55
CA PRO A 194 -42.18 -39.66 -6.35
C PRO A 194 -41.14 -40.75 -6.04
N ALA A 195 -40.50 -40.64 -4.87
CA ALA A 195 -39.70 -41.73 -4.33
C ALA A 195 -40.62 -42.75 -3.64
N GLU A 196 -40.63 -43.98 -4.15
CA GLU A 196 -41.17 -45.14 -3.44
C GLU A 196 -40.27 -45.43 -2.22
N ASN A 197 -40.90 -45.52 -1.05
CA ASN A 197 -40.31 -45.65 0.29
C ASN A 197 -39.74 -44.36 0.92
N SER A 198 -40.56 -43.87 1.84
CA SER A 198 -40.27 -42.81 2.80
C SER A 198 -39.13 -43.21 3.74
N GLU A 199 -38.00 -42.51 3.63
CA GLU A 199 -37.26 -42.01 4.80
C GLU A 199 -36.05 -41.10 4.45
N GLU A 200 -35.83 -40.76 3.19
CA GLU A 200 -34.80 -39.76 2.84
C GLU A 200 -35.28 -38.81 1.74
N VAL A 201 -35.78 -37.62 2.11
CA VAL A 201 -35.87 -36.51 1.17
C VAL A 201 -34.54 -35.75 1.25
N LYS A 202 -33.55 -36.20 0.47
CA LYS A 202 -32.36 -35.38 0.19
C LYS A 202 -32.81 -34.22 -0.70
N ARG A 203 -32.80 -33.01 -0.14
CA ARG A 203 -32.91 -31.79 -0.93
C ARG A 203 -31.50 -31.39 -1.37
N GLU A 204 -31.14 -31.74 -2.59
CA GLU A 204 -30.01 -31.08 -3.25
C GLU A 204 -30.52 -29.78 -3.89
N LEU A 205 -29.97 -28.65 -3.44
CA LEU A 205 -30.09 -27.37 -4.14
C LEU A 205 -29.10 -27.43 -5.31
N THR A 206 -29.56 -27.86 -6.49
CA THR A 206 -28.64 -28.06 -7.62
C THR A 206 -28.30 -26.77 -8.34
N ASP A 207 -29.11 -25.72 -8.27
CA ASP A 207 -28.83 -24.46 -8.97
C ASP A 207 -29.36 -23.23 -8.22
N ILE A 208 -28.46 -22.44 -7.65
CA ILE A 208 -28.74 -21.06 -7.23
C ILE A 208 -28.09 -20.15 -8.26
N LYS A 209 -28.90 -19.51 -9.10
CA LYS A 209 -28.40 -18.48 -10.02
C LYS A 209 -28.44 -17.13 -9.30
N VAL A 210 -27.31 -16.71 -8.74
CA VAL A 210 -27.12 -15.35 -8.22
C VAL A 210 -26.64 -14.48 -9.37
N GLU A 211 -27.51 -13.62 -9.90
CA GLU A 211 -27.08 -12.52 -10.75
C GLU A 211 -26.90 -11.27 -9.88
N SER A 212 -25.65 -11.00 -9.48
CA SER A 212 -25.27 -9.67 -9.00
C SER A 212 -23.91 -9.26 -9.56
N THR A 213 -23.82 -8.02 -10.02
CA THR A 213 -22.57 -7.39 -10.44
C THR A 213 -21.64 -7.27 -9.24
N ASP A 214 -20.52 -7.99 -9.29
CA ASP A 214 -19.30 -7.84 -8.48
C ASP A 214 -19.23 -8.44 -7.06
N ILE A 215 -19.90 -9.56 -6.77
CA ILE A 215 -19.51 -10.41 -5.62
C ILE A 215 -19.68 -11.90 -5.97
N LYS A 216 -18.58 -12.66 -6.02
CA LYS A 216 -18.61 -14.14 -6.05
C LYS A 216 -18.50 -14.66 -4.62
N ILE A 217 -19.51 -15.39 -4.16
CA ILE A 217 -19.48 -16.17 -2.92
C ILE A 217 -19.30 -17.63 -3.32
N GLU A 218 -18.27 -18.30 -2.80
CA GLU A 218 -18.01 -19.72 -3.06
C GLU A 218 -18.94 -20.60 -2.21
N PRO A 219 -19.53 -21.70 -2.75
CA PRO A 219 -20.47 -22.57 -2.02
C PRO A 219 -19.92 -23.20 -0.74
N SER A 220 -18.59 -23.20 -0.55
CA SER A 220 -17.91 -23.74 0.63
C SER A 220 -18.02 -22.86 1.89
N ASP A 221 -18.54 -21.64 1.77
CA ASP A 221 -18.69 -20.69 2.88
C ASP A 221 -20.02 -20.83 3.66
N ILE A 222 -20.88 -21.79 3.29
CA ILE A 222 -22.14 -22.06 3.99
C ILE A 222 -21.97 -23.29 4.88
N LYS A 223 -21.77 -23.08 6.18
CA LYS A 223 -21.96 -24.13 7.19
C LYS A 223 -23.36 -24.04 7.77
N VAL A 224 -24.19 -25.03 7.49
CA VAL A 224 -25.45 -25.25 8.20
C VAL A 224 -25.18 -26.27 9.30
N GLU A 225 -25.12 -25.84 10.56
CA GLU A 225 -25.21 -26.77 11.67
C GLU A 225 -26.68 -27.03 11.99
N ALA A 226 -27.15 -28.24 11.67
CA ALA A 226 -28.42 -28.75 12.16
C ALA A 226 -28.16 -29.45 13.50
N SER A 227 -28.30 -28.72 14.61
CA SER A 227 -28.49 -29.35 15.91
C SER A 227 -29.95 -29.74 16.09
N ASP A 228 -30.15 -30.97 16.57
CA ASP A 228 -31.39 -31.55 17.09
C ASP A 228 -32.38 -32.09 16.05
N ILE A 229 -32.16 -33.35 15.63
CA ILE A 229 -33.20 -34.39 15.61
C ILE A 229 -32.51 -35.76 15.81
N LYS A 230 -32.94 -36.49 16.84
CA LYS A 230 -32.62 -37.91 17.11
C LYS A 230 -33.58 -38.80 16.32
N LEU A 231 -33.12 -39.92 15.78
CA LEU A 231 -33.90 -41.16 15.69
C LEU A 231 -32.99 -42.40 15.52
N GLU A 232 -33.44 -43.51 16.12
CA GLU A 232 -32.75 -44.77 16.37
C GLU A 232 -32.84 -45.78 15.20
N SER A 233 -31.96 -46.77 15.28
CA SER A 233 -31.57 -47.82 14.33
C SER A 233 -32.64 -48.84 13.87
N ALA A 234 -32.45 -49.42 12.69
CA ALA A 234 -32.64 -50.85 12.43
C ALA A 234 -31.83 -51.35 11.20
N GLU A 235 -31.45 -52.63 11.25
CA GLU A 235 -30.42 -53.32 10.45
C GLU A 235 -30.92 -54.00 9.16
N ASN A 236 -29.93 -54.42 8.34
CA ASN A 236 -29.84 -55.64 7.50
C ASN A 236 -29.98 -55.58 5.95
N ASN A 237 -28.79 -55.66 5.33
CA ASN A 237 -28.25 -56.73 4.46
C ASN A 237 -28.67 -56.97 2.98
N ASN A 238 -27.60 -57.24 2.21
CA ASN A 238 -27.45 -58.02 0.95
C ASN A 238 -27.90 -57.33 -0.37
N ASP A 239 -27.25 -57.43 -1.54
CA ASP A 239 -26.09 -58.21 -1.99
C ASP A 239 -25.69 -57.76 -3.44
N VAL A 240 -24.45 -58.07 -3.83
CA VAL A 240 -23.98 -58.43 -5.21
C VAL A 240 -23.64 -57.35 -6.28
N LYS A 241 -22.39 -57.49 -6.76
CA LYS A 241 -21.60 -56.93 -7.89
C LYS A 241 -21.87 -57.71 -9.22
N PRO A 242 -21.09 -57.59 -10.32
CA PRO A 242 -20.56 -56.45 -11.12
C PRO A 242 -20.67 -56.70 -12.67
N MET A 243 -20.30 -55.75 -13.55
CA MET A 243 -19.69 -55.99 -14.89
C MET A 243 -19.29 -54.65 -15.54
N ASN A 244 -18.02 -54.37 -15.82
CA ASN A 244 -17.20 -54.69 -17.03
C ASN A 244 -17.84 -54.20 -18.34
N GLU A 245 -17.19 -53.53 -19.30
CA GLU A 245 -15.79 -53.15 -19.53
C GLU A 245 -15.75 -52.24 -20.79
N SER A 246 -14.62 -51.57 -21.02
CA SER A 246 -14.12 -51.08 -22.33
C SER A 246 -14.56 -49.69 -22.82
N ARG A 247 -13.65 -48.71 -22.64
CA ARG A 247 -12.76 -48.32 -23.75
C ARG A 247 -11.59 -47.45 -23.28
N THR A 248 -10.42 -48.04 -23.42
CA THR A 248 -9.10 -47.42 -23.39
C THR A 248 -8.96 -46.29 -24.42
N SER A 249 -8.18 -45.28 -24.03
CA SER A 249 -7.24 -44.47 -24.84
C SER A 249 -7.54 -42.95 -24.84
N LYS A 250 -6.92 -42.25 -23.87
CA LYS A 250 -6.32 -40.89 -23.95
C LYS A 250 -6.04 -40.38 -22.53
N LEU A 251 -5.03 -40.97 -21.90
CA LEU A 251 -4.45 -40.52 -20.64
C LEU A 251 -2.94 -40.45 -20.86
N LYS A 252 -2.53 -39.29 -21.36
CA LYS A 252 -1.17 -38.74 -21.46
C LYS A 252 -1.31 -37.58 -22.43
N ASP A 253 -1.47 -36.39 -21.86
CA ASP A 253 -1.34 -35.03 -22.46
C ASP A 253 -2.33 -34.11 -21.74
N LEU A 254 -2.05 -33.78 -20.46
CA LEU A 254 -2.61 -32.64 -19.70
C LEU A 254 -1.99 -32.60 -18.28
N GLU A 255 -0.66 -32.70 -18.19
CA GLU A 255 0.09 -32.23 -17.02
C GLU A 255 0.88 -30.98 -17.42
N SER A 256 0.17 -29.87 -17.56
CA SER A 256 0.76 -28.52 -17.49
C SER A 256 -0.32 -27.47 -17.23
N SER A 257 -1.17 -27.67 -16.22
CA SER A 257 -1.98 -26.58 -15.68
C SER A 257 -1.11 -25.82 -14.68
N ALA A 258 -0.52 -24.73 -15.14
CA ALA A 258 0.14 -23.73 -14.31
C ALA A 258 -0.75 -23.36 -13.13
N GLU A 259 -0.24 -23.55 -11.91
CA GLU A 259 -0.73 -22.91 -10.70
C GLU A 259 -0.81 -21.40 -10.97
N HIS A 260 -2.00 -20.91 -11.31
CA HIS A 260 -2.28 -19.48 -11.29
C HIS A 260 -2.36 -19.09 -9.82
N LYS A 261 -1.21 -18.75 -9.23
CA LYS A 261 -1.18 -17.94 -8.01
C LYS A 261 -1.86 -16.63 -8.36
N GLU A 262 -3.05 -16.43 -7.83
CA GLU A 262 -3.76 -15.17 -7.87
C GLU A 262 -2.87 -14.12 -7.16
N GLU A 263 -2.07 -13.42 -7.96
CA GLU A 263 -1.07 -12.49 -7.47
C GLU A 263 -1.80 -11.28 -6.90
N LYS A 264 -1.70 -11.08 -5.58
CA LYS A 264 -2.33 -9.97 -4.86
C LYS A 264 -1.92 -8.66 -5.51
N LYS A 265 -2.83 -8.02 -6.25
CA LYS A 265 -2.62 -6.68 -6.83
C LYS A 265 -2.29 -5.70 -5.71
N SER A 266 -1.07 -5.19 -5.70
CA SER A 266 -0.59 -4.24 -4.70
C SER A 266 -1.22 -2.87 -4.93
N THR A 267 -1.92 -2.33 -3.94
CA THR A 267 -2.47 -0.97 -3.98
C THR A 267 -1.38 0.02 -3.59
N LEU A 268 -0.79 0.70 -4.58
CA LEU A 268 0.21 1.73 -4.33
C LEU A 268 -0.42 2.99 -3.69
N LEU A 269 0.24 3.51 -2.68
CA LEU A 269 -0.01 4.83 -2.12
C LEU A 269 0.33 5.92 -3.16
N THR A 270 -0.63 6.81 -3.38
CA THR A 270 -0.57 7.92 -4.34
C THR A 270 -0.47 9.24 -3.60
N VAL A 271 0.72 9.84 -3.62
CA VAL A 271 1.05 11.04 -2.84
C VAL A 271 1.16 12.26 -3.74
N ALA A 272 0.45 13.34 -3.44
CA ALA A 272 0.56 14.58 -4.18
C ALA A 272 1.93 15.24 -4.00
N GLY A 273 2.55 15.63 -5.11
CA GLY A 273 3.83 16.31 -5.16
C GLY A 273 3.88 17.46 -6.14
N VAL A 274 4.93 18.26 -5.98
CA VAL A 274 5.36 19.28 -6.95
C VAL A 274 6.74 18.89 -7.46
N PHE A 275 6.97 19.06 -8.77
CA PHE A 275 8.26 18.78 -9.38
C PHE A 275 8.86 20.01 -10.07
N GLU A 276 10.16 19.97 -10.27
CA GLU A 276 10.93 20.98 -10.98
C GLU A 276 11.97 20.28 -11.87
N VAL A 277 12.30 20.94 -12.97
CA VAL A 277 13.30 20.51 -13.95
C VAL A 277 14.46 21.48 -13.86
N TRP A 278 15.56 21.02 -13.29
CA TRP A 278 16.82 21.75 -13.25
C TRP A 278 17.65 21.37 -14.48
N LYS A 279 18.27 22.35 -15.14
CA LYS A 279 19.08 22.14 -16.35
C LYS A 279 20.39 22.91 -16.24
N LEU A 280 21.47 22.33 -16.74
CA LEU A 280 22.69 23.10 -16.99
C LEU A 280 22.47 24.05 -18.19
N PRO A 281 23.10 25.24 -18.20
CA PRO A 281 22.94 26.20 -19.29
C PRO A 281 23.38 25.67 -20.66
N ASP A 282 24.32 24.72 -20.69
CA ASP A 282 24.82 24.08 -21.91
C ASP A 282 23.92 22.92 -22.38
N GLY A 283 22.88 22.56 -21.62
CA GLY A 283 21.95 21.47 -21.93
C GLY A 283 22.52 20.06 -21.69
N SER A 284 23.73 19.94 -21.15
CA SER A 284 24.40 18.64 -20.95
C SER A 284 23.77 17.78 -19.84
N GLU A 285 23.09 18.42 -18.87
CA GLU A 285 22.41 17.74 -17.77
C GLU A 285 21.02 18.32 -17.57
N GLU A 286 20.05 17.41 -17.39
CA GLU A 286 18.68 17.71 -16.99
C GLU A 286 18.33 16.81 -15.80
N LEU A 287 17.71 17.39 -14.77
CA LEU A 287 17.32 16.67 -13.56
C LEU A 287 15.87 16.98 -13.22
N TYR A 288 15.06 15.93 -13.22
CA TYR A 288 13.71 15.97 -12.66
C TYR A 288 13.78 15.65 -11.18
N SER A 289 13.22 16.54 -10.36
CA SER A 289 13.23 16.39 -8.92
C SER A 289 11.91 16.87 -8.32
N TYR A 290 11.51 16.29 -7.19
CA TYR A 290 10.21 16.55 -6.60
C TYR A 290 10.26 16.78 -5.09
N SER A 291 9.17 17.37 -4.59
CA SER A 291 8.88 17.54 -3.16
C SER A 291 7.51 16.96 -2.83
N ILE A 292 7.42 16.21 -1.74
CA ILE A 292 6.14 15.67 -1.25
C ILE A 292 5.36 16.80 -0.57
N ILE A 293 4.11 17.02 -0.98
CA ILE A 293 3.24 17.97 -0.30
C ILE A 293 2.78 17.35 1.02
N THR A 294 2.86 18.11 2.11
CA THR A 294 2.47 17.70 3.45
C THR A 294 1.36 18.59 3.98
N VAL A 295 0.46 17.99 4.73
CA VAL A 295 -0.69 18.60 5.41
C VAL A 295 -0.64 18.25 6.90
N ASP A 296 -1.53 18.84 7.69
CA ASP A 296 -1.72 18.39 9.07
C ASP A 296 -2.15 16.93 9.11
N SER A 297 -1.73 16.22 10.15
CA SER A 297 -2.13 14.83 10.33
C SER A 297 -3.63 14.74 10.59
N SER A 298 -4.25 13.70 10.04
CA SER A 298 -5.59 13.29 10.46
C SER A 298 -5.61 12.83 11.93
N PRO A 299 -6.79 12.78 12.59
CA PRO A 299 -6.89 12.33 13.99
C PRO A 299 -6.27 10.95 14.21
N ALA A 300 -6.44 10.03 13.26
CA ALA A 300 -5.89 8.68 13.30
C ALA A 300 -4.34 8.62 13.28
N MET A 301 -3.67 9.66 12.77
CA MET A 301 -2.21 9.73 12.66
C MET A 301 -1.58 10.74 13.65
N ALA A 302 -2.36 11.66 14.21
CA ALA A 302 -1.87 12.76 15.05
C ALA A 302 -1.05 12.30 16.28
N TRP A 303 -1.36 11.12 16.81
CA TRP A 303 -0.62 10.52 17.94
C TRP A 303 0.77 9.97 17.56
N ILE A 304 1.06 9.80 16.28
CA ILE A 304 2.39 9.45 15.74
C ILE A 304 3.16 10.72 15.40
N HIS A 305 2.57 11.59 14.57
CA HIS A 305 3.20 12.82 14.10
C HIS A 305 2.14 13.83 13.66
N HIS A 306 2.37 15.12 13.91
CA HIS A 306 1.46 16.24 13.58
C HIS A 306 1.31 16.55 12.06
N ARG A 307 1.94 15.77 11.18
CA ARG A 307 1.96 16.00 9.73
C ARG A 307 1.91 14.68 8.99
N MET A 308 1.28 14.71 7.82
CA MET A 308 1.21 13.58 6.91
C MET A 308 1.41 14.05 5.46
N PRO A 309 1.82 13.15 4.55
CA PRO A 309 1.75 13.42 3.11
C PRO A 309 0.30 13.70 2.69
N ALA A 310 0.11 14.59 1.70
CA ALA A 310 -1.18 14.77 1.04
C ALA A 310 -1.44 13.57 0.12
N ILE A 311 -2.42 12.75 0.47
CA ILE A 311 -2.75 11.51 -0.25
C ILE A 311 -3.92 11.78 -1.20
N LEU A 312 -3.78 11.36 -2.45
CA LEU A 312 -4.85 11.31 -3.44
C LEU A 312 -5.45 9.90 -3.38
N THR A 313 -6.73 9.78 -3.10
CA THR A 313 -7.34 8.52 -2.64
C THR A 313 -8.00 7.70 -3.75
N ASN A 314 -8.20 8.30 -4.92
CA ASN A 314 -8.88 7.66 -6.04
C ASN A 314 -8.43 8.25 -7.39
N ASP A 315 -8.82 7.58 -8.48
CA ASP A 315 -8.44 7.96 -9.84
C ASP A 315 -8.90 9.36 -10.26
N ALA A 316 -10.05 9.82 -9.76
CA ALA A 316 -10.56 11.15 -10.08
C ALA A 316 -9.72 12.26 -9.42
N GLU A 317 -9.29 12.06 -8.17
CA GLU A 317 -8.36 12.98 -7.51
C GLU A 317 -6.98 12.98 -8.19
N ILE A 318 -6.49 11.82 -8.62
CA ILE A 318 -5.24 11.70 -9.39
C ILE A 318 -5.34 12.44 -10.71
N GLU A 319 -6.42 12.23 -11.46
CA GLU A 319 -6.67 12.91 -12.73
C GLU A 319 -6.75 14.42 -12.56
N GLU A 320 -7.57 14.89 -11.61
CA GLU A 320 -7.75 16.31 -11.36
C GLU A 320 -6.42 16.98 -10.91
N TRP A 321 -5.60 16.26 -10.14
CA TRP A 321 -4.27 16.73 -9.76
C TRP A 321 -3.30 16.76 -10.94
N LEU A 322 -3.29 15.76 -11.82
CA LEU A 322 -2.33 15.71 -12.95
C LEU A 322 -2.72 16.60 -14.13
N ASP A 323 -4.01 16.83 -14.37
CA ASP A 323 -4.50 17.56 -15.55
C ASP A 323 -4.35 19.08 -15.43
N PHE A 324 -3.11 19.56 -15.47
CA PHE A 324 -2.81 21.00 -15.39
C PHE A 324 -3.30 21.81 -16.59
N GLY A 325 -3.56 21.16 -17.73
CA GLY A 325 -4.10 21.81 -18.93
C GLY A 325 -5.55 22.26 -18.75
N ASN A 326 -6.36 21.49 -18.01
CA ASN A 326 -7.79 21.80 -17.82
C ASN A 326 -8.16 22.15 -16.37
N VAL A 327 -7.34 21.78 -15.39
CA VAL A 327 -7.60 22.02 -13.96
C VAL A 327 -6.70 23.15 -13.45
N PRO A 328 -7.28 24.33 -13.15
CA PRO A 328 -6.53 25.45 -12.62
C PRO A 328 -5.99 25.12 -11.22
N LEU A 329 -4.86 25.73 -10.87
CA LEU A 329 -4.19 25.50 -9.57
C LEU A 329 -5.11 25.77 -8.36
N SER A 330 -6.02 26.75 -8.47
CA SER A 330 -7.00 27.07 -7.42
C SER A 330 -8.02 25.96 -7.16
N LYS A 331 -8.29 25.12 -8.17
CA LYS A 331 -9.15 23.94 -8.03
C LYS A 331 -8.32 22.75 -7.52
N ALA A 332 -7.19 22.46 -8.16
CA ALA A 332 -6.30 21.36 -7.77
C ALA A 332 -5.81 21.46 -6.32
N SER A 333 -5.54 22.67 -5.81
CA SER A 333 -5.10 22.86 -4.41
C SER A 333 -6.11 22.42 -3.36
N LYS A 334 -7.41 22.31 -3.71
CA LYS A 334 -8.46 21.82 -2.80
C LYS A 334 -8.35 20.33 -2.51
N LEU A 335 -7.63 19.58 -3.35
CA LEU A 335 -7.32 18.16 -3.13
C LEU A 335 -6.27 17.98 -2.03
N ILE A 336 -5.53 19.02 -1.67
CA ILE A 336 -4.46 18.97 -0.68
C ILE A 336 -5.04 19.09 0.72
N ARG A 337 -5.43 17.95 1.30
CA ARG A 337 -6.08 17.83 2.60
C ARG A 337 -5.68 16.54 3.34
N PRO A 338 -5.86 16.46 4.66
CA PRO A 338 -5.67 15.22 5.41
C PRO A 338 -6.64 14.12 4.94
N THR A 339 -6.27 12.86 5.19
CA THR A 339 -7.14 11.70 4.94
C THR A 339 -7.11 10.71 6.11
N ASP A 340 -8.20 9.98 6.28
CA ASP A 340 -8.37 8.95 7.32
C ASP A 340 -8.29 7.51 6.76
N CYS A 341 -8.18 7.34 5.45
CA CYS A 341 -8.22 6.03 4.79
C CYS A 341 -6.87 5.29 4.80
N LEU A 342 -6.08 5.40 5.89
CA LEU A 342 -4.75 4.78 6.00
C LEU A 342 -4.71 3.73 7.10
N LYS A 343 -4.07 2.59 6.81
CA LYS A 343 -3.67 1.60 7.82
C LYS A 343 -2.23 1.86 8.24
N MET A 344 -1.90 1.45 9.46
CA MET A 344 -0.55 1.55 9.99
C MET A 344 -0.24 0.44 10.97
N HIS A 345 1.03 0.04 11.03
CA HIS A 345 1.51 -0.90 12.05
C HIS A 345 2.95 -0.56 12.46
N PRO A 346 3.36 -0.88 13.70
CA PRO A 346 4.73 -0.66 14.14
C PRO A 346 5.68 -1.63 13.43
N VAL A 347 6.88 -1.15 13.12
CA VAL A 347 7.95 -1.93 12.47
C VAL A 347 9.24 -1.91 13.29
N SER A 348 10.21 -2.74 12.91
CA SER A 348 11.51 -2.81 13.57
C SER A 348 12.35 -1.53 13.39
N SER A 349 13.22 -1.24 14.36
CA SER A 349 14.22 -0.16 14.27
C SER A 349 15.26 -0.37 13.16
N ILE A 350 15.28 -1.54 12.51
CA ILE A 350 16.13 -1.82 11.34
C ILE A 350 15.96 -0.77 10.24
N VAL A 351 14.76 -0.21 10.08
CA VAL A 351 14.48 0.83 9.07
C VAL A 351 15.23 2.15 9.34
N ASN A 352 15.66 2.41 10.58
CA ASN A 352 16.35 3.65 10.94
C ASN A 352 17.60 3.87 10.09
N ASN A 353 18.37 2.82 9.84
CA ASN A 353 19.50 2.85 8.94
C ASN A 353 19.01 2.70 7.48
N SER A 354 19.11 3.77 6.71
CA SER A 354 18.66 3.82 5.30
C SER A 354 19.41 2.85 4.38
N ARG A 355 20.54 2.28 4.81
CA ARG A 355 21.25 1.25 4.05
C ARG A 355 20.56 -0.12 4.09
N ASN A 356 19.69 -0.36 5.07
CA ASN A 356 18.93 -1.61 5.17
C ASN A 356 17.76 -1.57 4.19
N LYS A 357 17.78 -2.42 3.15
CA LYS A 357 16.75 -2.45 2.08
C LYS A 357 15.84 -3.69 2.11
N SER A 358 15.94 -4.49 3.17
CA SER A 358 15.29 -5.80 3.25
C SER A 358 13.79 -5.72 3.56
N PRO A 359 13.02 -6.79 3.27
CA PRO A 359 11.61 -6.89 3.65
C PRO A 359 11.33 -6.69 5.14
N GLU A 360 12.32 -6.94 6.00
CA GLU A 360 12.23 -6.70 7.45
C GLU A 360 11.91 -5.24 7.81
N CYS A 361 12.18 -4.28 6.92
CA CYS A 361 11.85 -2.87 7.15
C CYS A 361 10.34 -2.61 7.27
N VAL A 362 9.51 -3.37 6.55
CA VAL A 362 8.05 -3.19 6.52
C VAL A 362 7.29 -4.26 7.31
N LYS A 363 7.97 -5.24 7.90
CA LYS A 363 7.30 -6.28 8.67
C LYS A 363 6.71 -5.71 9.96
N LYS A 364 5.42 -5.98 10.15
CA LYS A 364 4.73 -5.72 11.42
C LYS A 364 5.46 -6.44 12.55
N ILE A 365 5.70 -5.70 13.63
CA ILE A 365 6.17 -6.24 14.89
C ILE A 365 5.11 -6.03 15.97
N ASP A 366 5.18 -6.82 17.04
CA ASP A 366 4.60 -6.37 18.30
C ASP A 366 5.54 -5.34 18.92
N PRO A 367 5.04 -4.16 19.33
CA PRO A 367 5.88 -3.13 19.93
C PRO A 367 6.49 -3.68 21.23
N GLN A 368 7.76 -4.10 21.17
CA GLN A 368 8.48 -4.58 22.35
C GLN A 368 8.66 -3.42 23.34
N LYS A 369 8.42 -3.68 24.63
CA LYS A 369 8.92 -2.81 25.71
C LYS A 369 10.41 -2.59 25.47
N PRO A 370 10.93 -1.36 25.64
CA PRO A 370 12.31 -1.04 25.28
C PRO A 370 13.26 -2.04 25.94
N LYS A 371 13.94 -2.85 25.13
CA LYS A 371 15.08 -3.64 25.61
C LYS A 371 16.17 -2.63 25.95
N LYS A 372 16.55 -2.56 27.24
CA LYS A 372 17.74 -1.84 27.68
C LYS A 372 18.89 -2.27 26.77
N SER A 373 19.45 -1.34 26.02
CA SER A 373 20.57 -1.66 25.13
C SER A 373 21.72 -2.19 25.98
N ALA A 374 22.33 -3.29 25.54
CA ALA A 374 23.52 -3.88 26.14
C ALA A 374 24.78 -3.02 25.92
N GLY A 375 24.63 -1.68 25.89
CA GLY A 375 25.70 -0.72 25.74
C GLY A 375 26.35 -0.30 27.06
N SER A 376 25.78 -0.66 28.21
CA SER A 376 26.33 -0.27 29.51
C SER A 376 27.57 -1.06 29.93
N ASN A 377 27.79 -2.28 29.41
CA ASN A 377 28.92 -3.12 29.85
C ASN A 377 30.23 -2.85 29.10
N PHE A 378 30.18 -2.28 27.88
CA PHE A 378 31.39 -2.00 27.13
C PHE A 378 32.13 -0.75 27.64
N MET A 379 31.39 0.27 28.09
CA MET A 379 31.97 1.51 28.61
C MET A 379 32.58 1.33 30.02
N MET A 380 32.05 0.41 30.84
CA MET A 380 32.61 0.04 32.14
C MET A 380 33.95 -0.71 32.02
N ASN A 381 34.10 -1.58 31.02
CA ASN A 381 35.36 -2.32 30.80
C ASN A 381 36.48 -1.45 30.20
N TRP A 382 36.15 -0.35 29.54
CA TRP A 382 37.15 0.59 29.00
C TRP A 382 37.67 1.57 30.06
N LEU A 383 36.81 2.02 30.99
CA LEU A 383 37.19 2.90 32.11
C LEU A 383 38.03 2.18 33.19
N GLY A 384 38.02 0.85 33.24
CA GLY A 384 38.75 0.06 34.23
C GLY A 384 40.23 -0.24 33.91
N LYS A 385 40.74 0.13 32.73
CA LYS A 385 42.11 -0.25 32.28
C LYS A 385 43.16 0.88 32.34
N GLY A 386 42.96 1.86 33.21
CA GLY A 386 43.83 3.04 33.31
C GLY A 386 44.35 3.34 34.71
N LYS A 387 44.77 2.34 35.50
CA LYS A 387 45.57 2.57 36.71
C LYS A 387 46.60 1.45 36.85
N GLN A 388 47.83 1.73 36.44
CA GLN A 388 49.01 1.05 36.96
C GLN A 388 49.88 2.07 37.67
N GLU A 389 50.21 1.72 38.91
CA GLU A 389 51.09 2.38 39.86
C GLU A 389 52.48 2.63 39.25
N LYS A 390 53.09 3.76 39.59
CA LYS A 390 54.55 3.85 39.77
C LYS A 390 54.89 4.71 40.98
N ASP A 391 55.75 4.13 41.78
CA ASP A 391 56.22 4.54 43.09
C ASP A 391 56.98 5.86 43.16
N ALA A 392 57.03 6.36 44.39
CA ALA A 392 57.74 7.54 44.85
C ALA A 392 59.27 7.43 44.70
N THR A 393 59.90 8.57 44.39
CA THR A 393 61.17 8.95 45.04
C THR A 393 61.35 10.47 44.97
N THR A 394 61.71 11.01 46.13
CA THR A 394 61.94 12.40 46.55
C THR A 394 63.10 13.09 45.85
N THR A 395 62.94 14.38 45.48
CA THR A 395 63.92 15.47 45.69
C THR A 395 63.23 16.84 45.53
N GLU A 396 63.53 17.75 46.48
CA GLU A 396 63.02 19.12 46.65
C GLU A 396 63.59 20.17 45.66
N PRO A 397 63.07 21.42 45.63
CA PRO A 397 62.93 22.27 44.43
C PRO A 397 63.96 23.42 44.30
N PRO A 398 63.85 24.24 43.24
CA PRO A 398 63.86 25.69 43.49
C PRO A 398 62.87 26.53 42.67
N SER A 399 62.10 27.33 43.41
CA SER A 399 61.76 28.76 43.30
C SER A 399 61.76 29.54 41.95
N LYS A 400 60.64 30.26 41.76
CA LYS A 400 60.44 31.64 41.22
C LYS A 400 60.78 31.94 39.75
N ARG A 401 59.78 32.41 38.98
CA ARG A 401 59.43 33.86 38.83
C ARG A 401 58.25 34.07 37.87
N PHE A 402 57.28 34.86 38.32
CA PHE A 402 56.34 35.61 37.48
C PHE A 402 57.10 36.66 36.64
N LYS A 403 56.67 36.88 35.40
CA LYS A 403 56.45 38.23 34.84
C LYS A 403 55.63 38.18 33.55
N SER A 404 54.54 38.92 33.58
CA SER A 404 53.79 39.46 32.46
C SER A 404 54.59 40.53 31.71
N GLN A 405 54.42 40.57 30.39
CA GLN A 405 54.11 41.79 29.64
C GLN A 405 53.30 41.43 28.41
#